data_AF-A0A1W1W2K7-F1
#
_entry.id   AF-A0A1W1W2K7-F1
#
_cell.length_a   1.000
_cell.length_b   1.000
_cell.length_c   1.000
_cell.angle_alpha   90.00
_cell.angle_beta   90.00
_cell.angle_gamma   90.00
#
_symmetry.space_group_name_H-M   'P 1'
#
loop_
_entity.id
_entity.type
_entity.pdbx_description
1 polymer ?
#
loop_
_entity_poly.entity_id
_entity_poly.type
_entity_poly.pdbx_seq_one_letter_code
_entity_poly.pdbx_strand_id
1 'polypeptide(L)' 'MQGKKQFTDQVVSQFCLSERVPRHNLYRRLDELLDLRFLYPETQAQYSHTGQPSLDPMVFFKWVLLNK' A
#
# COMPACT_ATOMS: atom_id res chain seq x y z
N MET A 1 43.59 -5.94 -11.80
CA MET A 1 43.49 -4.58 -11.20
C MET A 1 42.57 -4.67 -10.00
N GLN A 2 43.05 -4.36 -8.79
CA GLN A 2 42.21 -4.36 -7.58
C GLN A 2 41.39 -3.07 -7.53
N GLY A 3 40.07 -3.20 -7.71
CA GLY A 3 39.13 -2.10 -7.54
C GLY A 3 38.97 -1.78 -6.06
N LYS A 4 39.61 -0.71 -5.58
CA LYS A 4 39.28 -0.14 -4.28
C LYS A 4 37.90 0.50 -4.37
N LYS A 5 36.87 -0.16 -3.82
CA LYS A 5 35.55 0.47 -3.61
C LYS A 5 35.69 1.47 -2.47
N GLN A 6 35.66 2.76 -2.78
CA GLN A 6 35.51 3.80 -1.78
C GLN A 6 34.09 3.68 -1.22
N PHE A 7 33.97 3.25 0.03
CA PHE A 7 32.72 3.34 0.77
C PHE A 7 32.53 4.80 1.19
N THR A 8 31.58 5.48 0.58
CA THR A 8 31.05 6.74 1.09
C THR A 8 29.97 6.38 2.10
N ASP A 9 29.95 7.02 3.26
CA ASP A 9 28.84 6.87 4.21
C ASP A 9 27.54 7.28 3.51
N GLN A 10 26.66 6.31 3.26
CA GLN A 10 25.33 6.58 2.74
C GLN A 10 24.51 7.16 3.89
N VAL A 11 24.22 8.47 3.82
CA VAL A 11 23.19 9.07 4.66
C VAL A 11 21.84 8.48 4.22
N VAL A 12 21.40 7.43 4.92
CA VAL A 12 20.09 6.83 4.67
C VAL A 12 19.05 7.80 5.22
N SER A 13 18.38 8.54 4.34
CA SER A 13 17.22 9.33 4.75
C SER A 13 16.13 8.40 5.25
N GLN A 14 15.75 8.48 6.52
CA GLN A 14 14.57 7.79 7.02
C GLN A 14 13.33 8.40 6.36
N PHE A 15 12.63 7.60 5.57
CA PHE A 15 11.43 8.02 4.87
C PHE A 15 10.29 7.08 5.24
N CYS A 16 9.25 7.65 5.85
CA CYS A 16 7.99 6.96 6.09
C CYS A 16 6.89 7.66 5.29
N LEU A 17 6.34 6.98 4.28
CA LEU A 17 5.27 7.54 3.45
C LEU A 17 4.06 7.94 4.31
N SER A 18 3.72 7.09 5.29
CA SER A 18 2.54 7.30 6.15
C SER A 18 2.60 8.58 6.98
N GLU A 19 3.79 9.02 7.38
CA GLU A 19 4.01 10.26 8.12
C GLU A 19 3.79 11.51 7.25
N ARG A 20 3.95 11.38 5.93
CA ARG A 20 3.79 12.48 4.98
C ARG A 20 2.38 12.58 4.39
N VAL A 21 1.52 11.59 4.61
CA VAL A 21 0.12 11.65 4.20
C VAL A 21 -0.63 12.62 5.13
N PRO A 22 -1.30 13.67 4.61
CA PRO A 22 -2.04 14.63 5.44
C PRO A 22 -3.09 13.94 6.31
N ARG A 23 -3.35 14.48 7.51
CA ARG A 23 -4.39 13.94 8.42
C ARG A 23 -5.79 14.00 7.81
N HIS A 24 -6.07 15.03 7.02
CA HIS A 24 -7.35 15.22 6.33
C HIS A 24 -7.43 14.49 4.98
N ASN A 25 -6.51 13.57 4.69
CA ASN A 25 -6.54 12.79 3.46
C ASN A 25 -7.85 12.00 3.36
N LEU A 26 -8.47 12.02 2.18
CA LEU A 26 -9.77 11.41 1.94
C LEU A 26 -9.77 9.91 2.26
N TYR A 27 -8.71 9.18 1.88
CA TYR A 27 -8.61 7.74 2.16
C TYR A 27 -8.51 7.43 3.65
N ARG A 28 -7.95 8.34 4.48
CA ARG A 28 -7.96 8.15 5.94
C ARG A 28 -9.35 8.30 6.52
N ARG A 29 -10.09 9.34 6.10
CA ARG A 29 -11.50 9.49 6.51
C ARG A 29 -12.36 8.33 6.03
N LEU A 30 -12.11 7.84 4.82
CA LEU A 30 -12.83 6.69 4.27
C LEU A 30 -12.57 5.43 5.10
N ASP A 31 -11.33 5.21 5.55
CA ASP A 31 -10.96 4.08 6.41
C ASP A 31 -11.59 4.17 7.81
N GLU A 32 -11.76 5.39 8.34
CA GLU A 32 -12.46 5.63 9.61
C GLU A 32 -13.98 5.38 9.52
N LEU A 33 -14.58 5.65 8.36
CA LEU A 33 -16.03 5.60 8.16
C LEU A 33 -16.54 4.27 7.58
N LEU A 34 -15.71 3.56 6.82
CA LEU A 34 -16.08 2.33 6.13
C LEU A 34 -15.15 1.19 6.54
N ASP A 35 -15.71 0.22 7.26
CA ASP A 35 -15.04 -1.04 7.50
C ASP A 35 -15.17 -1.96 6.28
N LEU A 36 -14.14 -1.99 5.45
CA LEU A 36 -14.08 -2.82 4.25
C LEU A 36 -13.42 -4.19 4.49
N ARG A 37 -13.09 -4.55 5.74
CA ARG A 37 -12.41 -5.83 6.05
C ARG A 37 -13.25 -7.04 5.68
N PHE A 38 -14.57 -6.90 5.62
CA PHE A 38 -15.47 -7.97 5.16
C PHE A 38 -15.19 -8.40 3.71
N LEU A 39 -14.52 -7.58 2.90
CA LEU A 39 -14.21 -7.94 1.52
C LEU A 39 -13.21 -9.10 1.40
N TYR A 40 -12.34 -9.32 2.39
CA TYR A 40 -11.36 -10.42 2.33
C TYR A 40 -12.04 -11.79 2.21
N PRO A 41 -12.95 -12.21 3.11
CA PRO A 41 -13.65 -13.48 2.94
C PRO A 41 -14.56 -13.50 1.71
N GLU A 42 -15.25 -12.39 1.41
CA GLU A 42 -16.21 -12.34 0.29
C GLU A 42 -15.53 -12.50 -1.08
N THR A 43 -14.32 -11.94 -1.24
CA THR A 43 -13.58 -11.98 -2.51
C THR A 43 -12.62 -13.15 -2.61
N GLN A 44 -12.43 -13.94 -1.55
CA GLN A 44 -11.38 -14.96 -1.47
C GLN A 44 -11.38 -15.91 -2.68
N ALA A 45 -12.56 -16.35 -3.13
CA ALA A 45 -12.69 -17.26 -4.27
C ALA A 45 -12.26 -16.66 -5.62
N GLN A 46 -12.22 -15.33 -5.74
CA GLN A 46 -11.81 -14.61 -6.95
C GLN A 46 -10.29 -14.43 -7.04
N TYR A 47 -9.58 -14.65 -5.93
CA TYR A 47 -8.15 -14.47 -5.83
C TYR A 47 -7.44 -15.82 -5.96
N SER A 48 -6.48 -15.90 -6.88
CA SER A 48 -5.66 -17.11 -7.01
C SER A 48 -4.81 -17.32 -5.75
N HIS A 49 -4.70 -18.57 -5.32
CA HIS A 49 -3.78 -18.99 -4.25
C HIS A 49 -2.35 -19.26 -4.77
N THR A 50 -2.15 -19.17 -6.08
CA THR A 50 -0.87 -19.40 -6.76
C THR A 50 -0.54 -18.26 -7.71
N GLY A 51 0.75 -17.91 -7.83
CA GLY A 51 1.23 -16.85 -8.72
C GLY A 51 1.51 -15.52 -8.00
N GLN A 52 1.50 -14.42 -8.75
CA GLN A 52 1.79 -13.08 -8.22
C GLN A 52 0.60 -12.57 -7.38
N PRO A 53 0.85 -11.88 -6.25
CA PRO A 53 -0.23 -11.26 -5.48
C PRO A 53 -1.05 -10.32 -6.36
N SER A 54 -2.35 -10.58 -6.45
CA SER A 54 -3.29 -9.67 -7.10
C SER A 54 -3.51 -8.42 -6.23
N LEU A 55 -4.18 -7.40 -6.79
CA LEU A 55 -4.46 -6.13 -6.12
C LEU A 55 -5.27 -6.35 -4.84
N ASP A 56 -4.91 -5.69 -3.74
CA ASP A 56 -5.68 -5.78 -2.49
C ASP A 56 -7.17 -5.41 -2.69
N PRO A 57 -8.12 -6.24 -2.23
CA PRO A 57 -9.54 -6.01 -2.45
C PRO A 57 -10.04 -4.70 -1.80
N MET A 58 -9.58 -4.34 -0.61
CA MET A 58 -9.94 -3.06 0.01
C MET A 58 -9.44 -1.88 -0.83
N VAL A 59 -8.21 -1.96 -1.36
CA VAL A 59 -7.66 -0.92 -2.24
C VAL A 59 -8.48 -0.79 -3.52
N PHE A 60 -8.82 -1.91 -4.16
CA PHE A 60 -9.65 -1.92 -5.36
C PHE A 60 -10.99 -1.23 -5.13
N PHE A 61 -11.71 -1.60 -4.08
CA PHE A 61 -13.02 -1.00 -3.79
C PHE A 61 -12.92 0.46 -3.37
N LYS A 62 -11.90 0.86 -2.60
CA LYS A 62 -11.63 2.28 -2.30
C LYS A 62 -11.42 3.09 -3.58
N TRP A 63 -10.70 2.55 -4.55
CA TRP A 63 -10.47 3.19 -5.84
C TRP A 63 -11.77 3.30 -6.66
N VAL A 64 -12.57 2.24 -6.74
CA VAL A 64 -13.88 2.26 -7.43
C VAL A 64 -14.85 3.27 -6.83
N LEU A 65 -14.88 3.40 -5.49
CA LEU A 65 -15.75 4.37 -4.81
C LEU A 65 -15.39 5.83 -5.12
N LEU A 66 -14.12 6.10 -5.42
CA LEU A 66 -13.60 7.44 -5.65
C LEU A 66 -13.53 7.82 -7.13
N ASN A 67 -13.53 6.85 -8.05
CA ASN A 67 -13.51 7.09 -9.50
C ASN A 67 -14.91 7.15 -10.12
N LYS A 68 -15.86 7.80 -9.44
CA LYS A 68 -17.13 8.15 -10.06
C LYS A 68 -17.10 9.53 -10.69
#